data_AF-A0A4P9A1A9-F1
#
_entry.id   AF-A0A4P9A1A9-F1
#
_cell.length_a   1.000
_cell.length_b   1.000
_cell.length_c   1.000
_cell.angle_alpha   90.00
_cell.angle_beta   90.00
_cell.angle_gamma   90.00
#
_symmetry.space_group_name_H-M   'P 1'
#
loop_
_entity.id
_entity.type
_entity.pdbx_description
1 polymer ?
#
loop_
_entity_poly.entity_id
_entity_poly.type
_entity_poly.pdbx_seq_one_letter_code
_entity_poly.pdbx_strand_id
1 'polypeptide(L)'
;MSDADMCDAIGAVGIERGLMYACHHGGRIFDPAVWPNVNLAAEEYDINGNTHDTDGFINHFFEKLLKLKGLMLTEPGRIEAGKRQYVMVDFLRAYFREKNVPEWSEFLEGYLLDITKANDLQ
;
A
#
# COMPACT_ATOMS: atom_id res chain seq x y z
N MET A 1 2.96 -14.77 -9.85
CA MET A 1 3.19 -13.35 -10.19
C MET A 1 4.68 -13.13 -10.22
N SER A 2 5.21 -12.49 -11.26
CA SER A 2 6.66 -12.22 -11.34
C SER A 2 7.04 -10.97 -10.56
N ASP A 3 8.32 -10.81 -10.22
CA ASP A 3 8.84 -9.56 -9.64
C ASP A 3 8.55 -8.36 -10.55
N ALA A 4 8.56 -8.54 -11.88
CA ALA A 4 8.24 -7.49 -12.83
C ALA A 4 6.78 -7.03 -12.70
N ASP A 5 5.83 -7.99 -12.61
CA ASP A 5 4.41 -7.68 -12.40
C ASP A 5 4.18 -6.97 -11.07
N MET A 6 4.84 -7.42 -10.00
CA MET A 6 4.74 -6.79 -8.69
C MET A 6 5.35 -5.38 -8.69
N CYS A 7 6.48 -5.18 -9.37
CA CYS A 7 7.10 -3.87 -9.52
C CYS A 7 6.18 -2.91 -10.28
N ASP A 8 5.49 -3.37 -11.32
CA ASP A 8 4.55 -2.58 -12.11
C ASP A 8 3.32 -2.12 -11.31
N ALA A 9 2.97 -2.84 -10.23
CA ALA A 9 1.92 -2.46 -9.31
C ALA A 9 2.32 -1.36 -8.30
N ILE A 10 3.62 -1.03 -8.16
CA ILE A 10 4.14 -0.09 -7.16
C ILE A 10 4.91 1.09 -7.76
N GLY A 11 5.21 2.09 -6.94
CA GLY A 11 5.84 3.34 -7.37
C GLY A 11 4.85 4.32 -7.98
N ALA A 12 5.35 5.35 -8.67
CA ALA A 12 4.51 6.44 -9.18
C ALA A 12 3.36 5.96 -10.09
N VAL A 13 3.63 5.01 -11.00
CA VAL A 13 2.61 4.43 -11.88
C VAL A 13 1.61 3.57 -11.08
N GLY A 14 2.07 2.89 -10.03
CA GLY A 14 1.19 2.15 -9.11
C GLY A 14 0.21 3.08 -8.38
N ILE A 15 0.67 4.26 -7.94
CA ILE A 15 -0.17 5.30 -7.32
C ILE A 15 -1.24 5.77 -8.31
N GLU A 16 -0.84 6.12 -9.53
CA GLU A 16 -1.75 6.55 -10.60
C GLU A 16 -2.82 5.48 -10.87
N ARG A 17 -2.40 4.23 -11.07
CA ARG A 17 -3.30 3.11 -11.38
C ARG A 17 -4.28 2.83 -10.24
N GLY A 18 -3.82 2.84 -9.00
CA GLY A 18 -4.68 2.65 -7.84
C GLY A 18 -5.74 3.74 -7.74
N LEU A 19 -5.36 5.00 -7.98
CA LEU A 19 -6.30 6.12 -7.93
C LEU A 19 -7.34 6.02 -9.05
N MET A 20 -6.89 5.74 -10.29
CA MET A 20 -7.78 5.55 -11.43
C MET A 20 -8.77 4.40 -11.21
N TYR A 21 -8.30 3.28 -10.64
CA TYR A 21 -9.15 2.15 -10.30
C TYR A 21 -10.24 2.53 -9.29
N ALA A 22 -9.86 3.19 -8.19
CA ALA A 22 -10.80 3.64 -7.16
C ALA A 22 -11.86 4.60 -7.74
N CYS A 23 -11.43 5.58 -8.53
CA CYS A 23 -12.33 6.53 -9.20
C CYS A 23 -13.31 5.82 -10.17
N HIS A 24 -12.86 4.81 -10.90
CA HIS A 24 -13.69 4.11 -11.88
C HIS A 24 -14.74 3.19 -11.22
N HIS A 25 -14.40 2.55 -10.11
CA HIS A 25 -15.26 1.58 -9.43
C HIS A 25 -16.12 2.20 -8.32
N GLY A 26 -16.14 3.53 -8.20
CA GLY A 26 -16.88 4.24 -7.16
C GLY A 26 -16.30 4.05 -5.75
N GLY A 27 -15.06 3.60 -5.66
CA GLY A 27 -14.32 3.44 -4.40
C GLY A 27 -14.02 4.79 -3.76
N ARG A 28 -13.85 4.80 -2.43
CA ARG A 28 -13.45 6.02 -1.72
C ARG A 28 -11.97 6.28 -1.99
N ILE A 29 -11.59 7.54 -2.18
CA ILE A 29 -10.16 7.87 -2.27
C ILE A 29 -9.54 7.76 -0.87
N PHE A 30 -10.17 8.42 0.11
CA PHE A 30 -9.72 8.44 1.49
C PHE A 30 -10.89 8.77 2.41
N ASP A 31 -11.01 8.01 3.50
CA ASP A 31 -11.93 8.27 4.60
C ASP A 31 -11.14 8.12 5.91
N PRO A 32 -10.84 9.24 6.61
CA PRO A 32 -9.95 9.19 7.77
C PRO A 32 -10.54 8.40 8.95
N ALA A 33 -11.84 8.09 8.94
CA ALA A 33 -12.49 7.27 9.96
C ALA A 33 -12.39 5.76 9.69
N VAL A 34 -11.94 5.36 8.49
CA VAL A 34 -11.89 3.95 8.05
C VAL A 34 -10.44 3.49 7.95
N TRP A 35 -9.98 2.76 8.95
CA TRP A 35 -8.60 2.26 9.04
C TRP A 35 -8.36 1.02 8.15
N PRO A 36 -7.16 0.82 7.60
CA PRO A 36 -6.85 -0.33 6.77
C PRO A 36 -6.72 -1.60 7.62
N ASN A 37 -7.10 -2.75 7.05
CA ASN A 37 -6.85 -4.03 7.71
C ASN A 37 -5.48 -4.58 7.30
N VAL A 38 -4.45 -4.22 8.06
CA VAL A 38 -3.05 -4.58 7.78
C VAL A 38 -2.77 -6.09 7.83
N ASN A 39 -3.62 -6.87 8.49
CA ASN A 39 -3.46 -8.33 8.66
C ASN A 39 -4.34 -9.16 7.70
N LEU A 40 -5.00 -8.53 6.72
CA LEU A 40 -5.80 -9.25 5.72
C LEU A 40 -4.99 -10.39 5.09
N ALA A 41 -5.46 -11.62 5.29
CA ALA A 41 -4.95 -12.77 4.56
C ALA A 41 -5.48 -12.72 3.12
N ALA A 42 -4.74 -13.30 2.17
CA ALA A 42 -5.15 -13.32 0.76
C ALA A 42 -6.49 -14.04 0.54
N GLU A 43 -6.90 -14.88 1.49
CA GLU A 43 -8.16 -15.63 1.48
C GLU A 43 -9.38 -14.81 1.94
N GLU A 44 -9.18 -13.63 2.53
CA GLU A 44 -10.27 -12.76 3.03
C GLU A 44 -10.78 -11.76 1.98
N TYR A 45 -10.16 -11.75 0.80
CA TYR A 45 -10.68 -11.01 -0.35
C TYR A 45 -11.92 -11.74 -0.91
N ASP A 46 -12.99 -11.01 -1.20
CA ASP A 46 -14.17 -11.61 -1.84
C ASP A 46 -13.85 -12.12 -3.26
N ILE A 47 -14.81 -12.78 -3.90
CA ILE A 47 -14.68 -13.32 -5.27
C ILE A 47 -14.34 -12.25 -6.33
N ASN A 48 -14.50 -10.96 -5.99
CA ASN A 48 -14.21 -9.81 -6.84
C ASN A 48 -12.91 -9.10 -6.44
N GLY A 49 -12.21 -9.55 -5.38
CA GLY A 49 -11.00 -8.91 -4.87
C GLY A 49 -11.26 -7.70 -3.97
N ASN A 50 -12.46 -7.56 -3.41
CA ASN A 50 -12.86 -6.47 -2.53
C ASN A 50 -12.83 -6.89 -1.06
N THR A 51 -12.61 -5.91 -0.19
CA THR A 51 -12.81 -6.01 1.25
C THR A 51 -13.89 -5.01 1.61
N HIS A 52 -15.11 -5.53 1.81
CA HIS A 52 -16.39 -4.80 1.78
C HIS A 52 -16.49 -3.53 2.66
N ASP A 53 -15.54 -3.30 3.58
CA ASP A 53 -15.51 -2.17 4.51
C ASP A 53 -14.31 -1.21 4.35
N THR A 54 -13.23 -1.59 3.63
CA THR A 54 -11.97 -0.81 3.55
C THR A 54 -11.46 -0.53 2.14
N ASP A 55 -12.31 -0.60 1.10
CA ASP A 55 -12.00 -0.35 -0.33
C ASP A 55 -11.62 1.12 -0.67
N GLY A 56 -10.81 1.74 0.18
CA GLY A 56 -10.21 3.04 -0.01
C GLY A 56 -8.90 2.96 -0.79
N PHE A 57 -8.68 3.89 -1.73
CA PHE A 57 -7.39 4.01 -2.43
C PHE A 57 -6.21 4.07 -1.46
N ILE A 58 -6.33 4.86 -0.39
CA ILE A 58 -5.30 4.96 0.65
C ILE A 58 -5.14 3.65 1.44
N ASN A 59 -6.23 2.98 1.80
CA ASN A 59 -6.18 1.73 2.56
C ASN A 59 -5.42 0.63 1.80
N HIS A 60 -5.61 0.58 0.47
CA HIS A 60 -4.94 -0.35 -0.41
C HIS A 60 -3.40 -0.29 -0.35
N PHE A 61 -2.82 0.86 0.00
CA PHE A 61 -1.37 0.97 0.22
C PHE A 61 -0.92 0.01 1.33
N PHE A 62 -1.62 0.04 2.46
CA PHE A 62 -1.27 -0.72 3.66
C PHE A 62 -1.68 -2.19 3.57
N GLU A 63 -2.83 -2.45 2.97
CA GLU A 63 -3.38 -3.80 2.82
C GLU A 63 -2.57 -4.63 1.83
N LYS A 64 -2.03 -3.99 0.79
CA LYS A 64 -1.32 -4.68 -0.30
C LYS A 64 -0.02 -4.00 -0.75
N LEU A 65 -0.07 -2.77 -1.26
CA LEU A 65 1.03 -2.23 -2.09
C LEU A 65 2.37 -2.13 -1.35
N LEU A 66 2.37 -1.72 -0.08
CA LEU A 66 3.57 -1.59 0.74
C LEU A 66 4.17 -2.96 1.13
N LYS A 67 3.39 -4.05 1.08
CA LYS A 67 3.87 -5.41 1.35
C LYS A 67 4.62 -6.03 0.17
N LEU A 68 4.38 -5.56 -1.06
CA LEU A 68 4.89 -6.19 -2.28
C LEU A 68 6.42 -6.28 -2.35
N LYS A 69 7.15 -5.33 -1.76
CA LYS A 69 8.63 -5.39 -1.68
C LYS A 69 9.12 -6.65 -0.94
N GLY A 70 8.43 -7.04 0.14
CA GLY A 70 8.80 -8.23 0.92
C GLY A 70 8.51 -9.55 0.20
N LEU A 71 7.70 -9.50 -0.86
CA LEU A 71 7.34 -10.68 -1.67
C LEU A 71 8.28 -10.89 -2.87
N MET A 72 9.20 -9.96 -3.14
CA MET A 72 10.12 -10.04 -4.28
C MET A 72 11.13 -11.18 -4.11
N LEU A 73 11.21 -12.03 -5.13
CA LEU A 73 12.04 -13.23 -5.10
C LEU A 73 13.50 -12.93 -5.46
N THR A 74 13.74 -12.00 -6.37
CA THR A 74 15.06 -11.67 -6.88
C THR A 74 15.67 -10.46 -6.17
N GLU A 75 16.99 -10.43 -6.09
CA GLU A 75 17.71 -9.28 -5.53
C GLU A 75 17.47 -7.99 -6.34
N PRO A 76 17.54 -7.98 -7.69
CA PRO A 76 17.18 -6.81 -8.48
C PRO A 76 15.73 -6.36 -8.25
N GLY A 77 14.79 -7.30 -8.12
CA GLY A 77 13.40 -7.02 -7.80
C GLY A 77 13.24 -6.32 -6.45
N ARG A 78 13.90 -6.81 -5.40
CA ARG A 78 13.92 -6.16 -4.08
C ARG A 78 14.48 -4.74 -4.12
N ILE A 79 15.58 -4.53 -4.86
CA ILE A 79 16.21 -3.21 -5.00
C ILE A 79 15.26 -2.23 -5.71
N GLU A 80 14.68 -2.63 -6.83
CA GLU A 80 13.77 -1.78 -7.60
C GLU A 80 12.47 -1.50 -6.82
N ALA A 81 11.90 -2.52 -6.19
CA ALA A 81 10.73 -2.38 -5.34
C ALA A 81 10.98 -1.44 -4.15
N GLY A 82 12.19 -1.44 -3.58
CA GLY A 82 12.59 -0.50 -2.53
C GLY A 82 12.51 0.96 -2.98
N LYS A 83 13.04 1.27 -4.17
CA LYS A 83 12.98 2.64 -4.75
C LYS A 83 11.54 3.07 -5.02
N ARG A 84 10.71 2.16 -5.53
CA ARG A 84 9.30 2.42 -5.83
C ARG A 84 8.47 2.60 -4.56
N GLN A 85 8.72 1.79 -3.53
CA GLN A 85 8.05 1.92 -2.24
C GLN A 85 8.40 3.26 -1.58
N TYR A 86 9.65 3.72 -1.70
CA TYR A 86 10.04 5.04 -1.18
C TYR A 86 9.16 6.17 -1.74
N VAL A 87 8.88 6.17 -3.06
CA VAL A 87 7.97 7.14 -3.70
C VAL A 87 6.56 7.07 -3.10
N MET A 88 6.05 5.86 -2.85
CA MET A 88 4.71 5.66 -2.27
C MET A 88 4.64 6.18 -0.83
N VAL A 89 5.66 5.92 -0.03
CA VAL A 89 5.74 6.40 1.35
C VAL A 89 5.81 7.93 1.38
N ASP A 90 6.64 8.54 0.53
CA ASP A 90 6.73 10.00 0.45
C ASP A 90 5.42 10.64 -0.02
N PHE A 91 4.71 10.00 -0.95
CA PHE A 91 3.35 10.40 -1.32
C PHE A 91 2.41 10.35 -0.12
N LEU A 92 2.36 9.26 0.64
CA LEU A 92 1.47 9.14 1.81
C LEU A 92 1.80 10.18 2.89
N ARG A 93 3.09 10.39 3.19
CA ARG A 93 3.54 11.44 4.13
C ARG A 93 3.07 12.82 3.71
N ALA A 94 3.24 13.16 2.43
CA ALA A 94 2.78 14.44 1.90
C ALA A 94 1.26 14.55 1.96
N TYR A 95 0.56 13.50 1.52
CA TYR A 95 -0.89 13.42 1.49
C TYR A 95 -1.51 13.60 2.88
N PHE A 96 -1.03 12.88 3.90
CA PHE A 96 -1.56 12.98 5.26
C PHE A 96 -1.29 14.33 5.92
N ARG A 97 -0.11 14.91 5.66
CA ARG A 97 0.21 16.28 6.10
C ARG A 97 -0.74 17.29 5.46
N GLU A 98 -0.97 17.22 4.16
CA GLU A 98 -1.84 18.14 3.42
C GLU A 98 -3.33 17.97 3.78
N LYS A 99 -3.74 16.74 4.13
CA LYS A 99 -5.08 16.45 4.67
C LYS A 99 -5.26 16.82 6.14
N ASN A 100 -4.19 17.23 6.83
CA ASN A 100 -4.18 17.56 8.25
C ASN A 100 -4.72 16.42 9.14
N VAL A 101 -4.22 15.20 8.91
CA VAL A 101 -4.57 13.97 9.66
C VAL A 101 -3.33 13.42 10.38
N PRO A 102 -2.94 14.00 11.53
CA PRO A 102 -1.72 13.61 12.23
C PRO A 102 -1.74 12.15 12.70
N GLU A 103 -2.91 11.61 13.05
CA GLU A 103 -3.07 10.22 13.48
C GLU A 103 -2.68 9.24 12.36
N TRP A 104 -2.99 9.58 11.10
CA TRP A 104 -2.58 8.78 9.93
C TRP A 104 -1.08 8.91 9.64
N SER A 105 -0.48 10.05 9.96
CA SER A 105 0.98 10.23 9.84
C SER A 105 1.70 9.37 10.88
N GLU A 106 1.24 9.37 12.13
CA GLU A 106 1.77 8.50 13.19
C GLU A 106 1.58 7.02 12.86
N PHE A 107 0.39 6.65 12.36
CA PHE A 107 0.10 5.29 11.90
C PHE A 107 1.07 4.83 10.80
N LEU A 108 1.34 5.68 9.81
CA LEU A 108 2.28 5.37 8.74
C LEU A 108 3.68 5.07 9.28
N GLU A 109 4.23 5.93 10.15
CA GLU A 109 5.58 5.71 10.71
C GLU A 109 5.63 4.45 11.59
N GLY A 110 4.58 4.19 12.37
CA GLY A 110 4.43 2.95 13.14
C GLY A 110 4.44 1.71 12.24
N TYR A 111 3.62 1.72 11.19
CA TYR A 111 3.55 0.64 10.20
C TYR A 111 4.91 0.39 9.53
N LEU A 112 5.63 1.45 9.14
CA LEU A 112 6.94 1.33 8.51
C LEU A 112 7.98 0.67 9.43
N LEU A 113 7.97 1.02 10.72
CA LEU A 113 8.84 0.38 11.71
C LEU A 113 8.56 -1.12 11.85
N ASP A 114 7.29 -1.52 11.83
CA ASP A 114 6.90 -2.91 11.98
C ASP A 114 7.29 -3.75 10.76
N ILE A 115 7.07 -3.25 9.53
CA ILE A 115 7.49 -3.98 8.33
C ILE A 115 9.01 -4.04 8.17
N THR A 116 9.76 -3.03 8.63
CA THR A 116 11.23 -3.10 8.60
C THR A 116 11.73 -4.21 9.53
N LYS A 117 11.23 -4.26 10.77
CA LYS A 117 11.59 -5.33 11.72
C LYS A 117 11.23 -6.73 11.19
N ALA A 118 10.08 -6.86 10.53
CA ALA A 118 9.66 -8.13 9.96
C ALA A 118 10.59 -8.60 8.81
N ASN A 119 11.04 -7.67 7.97
CA ASN A 119 11.96 -7.98 6.87
C ASN A 119 13.39 -8.29 7.33
N ASP A 120 13.84 -7.73 8.46
CA ASP A 120 15.19 -7.99 9.01
C ASP A 120 15.31 -9.37 9.69
N LEU A 121 14.18 -10.05 9.92
CA LEU A 121 14.11 -11.39 10.53
C LEU A 121 14.05 -12.53 9.50
N GLN A 122 14.06 -12.23 8.20
CA GLN A 122 14.04 -13.18 7.07
C GLN A 122 15.37 -13.17 6.30
#